data_AF-A0A3C0VGB7-F1
#
_entry.id   AF-A0A3C0VGB7-F1
#
_cell.length_a   1.000
_cell.length_b   1.000
_cell.length_c   1.000
_cell.angle_alpha   90.00
_cell.angle_beta   90.00
_cell.angle_gamma   90.00
#
_symmetry.space_group_name_H-M   'P 1'
#
loop_
_entity.id
_entity.type
_entity.pdbx_description
1 polymer ?
#
loop_
_entity_poly.entity_id
_entity_poly.type
_entity_poly.pdbx_seq_one_letter_code
_entity_poly.pdbx_strand_id
1 'polypeptide(L)'
;MSSAGKSYGQRPGTSSATEVSVESYRGDPLYPRIVRAVEALLARGKVVAPVDLLVGMSLLDPAKLEDWQRGRVPYLEKVIGCNLTRLSRLLRILRFHAHDLNLVPSTTAYMRRGKGPKQRLRFTKTGDGNLEEAYSRHFVWPGKGPFHPPASRRDEVSEGFGPGREGTSR
;
A
#
# COMPACT_ATOMS: atom_id res chain seq x y z
N MET A 1 23.13 51.36 1.98
CA MET A 1 21.81 50.69 2.02
C MET A 1 21.98 49.29 1.48
N SER A 2 21.53 48.31 2.26
CA SER A 2 21.81 46.88 2.15
C SER A 2 21.26 46.22 0.88
N SER A 3 22.01 45.27 0.32
CA SER A 3 21.41 44.07 -0.25
C SER A 3 22.41 42.92 -0.18
N ALA A 4 22.23 42.05 0.83
CA ALA A 4 22.89 40.76 0.93
C ALA A 4 21.81 39.69 0.78
N GLY A 5 21.55 39.26 -0.45
CA GLY A 5 20.70 38.10 -0.74
C GLY A 5 21.49 36.82 -0.46
N LYS A 6 21.41 36.29 0.76
CA LYS A 6 21.88 34.93 1.06
C LYS A 6 20.84 33.93 0.50
N SER A 7 21.14 33.39 -0.69
CA SER A 7 20.48 32.19 -1.21
C SER A 7 20.94 30.99 -0.37
N TYR A 8 20.06 30.51 0.51
CA TYR A 8 20.28 29.24 1.18
C TYR A 8 19.81 28.13 0.24
N GLY A 9 20.78 27.34 -0.20
CA GLY A 9 20.59 26.25 -1.14
C GLY A 9 19.59 25.21 -0.68
N GLN A 10 18.76 24.76 -1.62
CA GLN A 10 18.09 23.47 -1.51
C GLN A 10 19.19 22.40 -1.64
N ARG A 11 19.65 21.86 -0.51
CA ARG A 11 20.41 20.61 -0.51
C ARG A 11 19.45 19.48 -0.89
N PRO A 12 19.80 18.58 -1.83
CA PRO A 12 19.07 17.33 -1.97
C PRO A 12 19.20 16.58 -0.64
N GLY A 13 18.05 16.26 -0.04
CA GLY A 13 17.98 15.55 1.22
C GLY A 13 18.77 14.25 1.12
N THR A 14 19.70 14.06 2.05
CA THR A 14 20.36 12.78 2.30
C THR A 14 19.29 11.71 2.52
N SER A 15 19.18 10.81 1.55
CA SER A 15 18.30 9.63 1.60
C SER A 15 18.66 8.80 2.83
N SER A 16 17.83 8.90 3.87
CA SER A 16 17.91 8.00 5.02
C SER A 16 17.18 6.73 4.63
N ALA A 17 17.85 5.59 4.77
CA ALA A 17 17.35 4.24 4.49
C ALA A 17 16.02 3.86 5.21
N THR A 18 15.50 4.76 6.05
CA THR A 18 14.33 4.60 6.89
C THR A 18 13.03 5.16 6.29
N GLU A 19 13.07 6.10 5.34
CA GLU A 19 11.83 6.72 4.82
C GLU A 19 11.40 6.13 3.47
N VAL A 20 10.27 5.42 3.48
CA VAL A 20 9.57 5.05 2.23
C VAL A 20 8.97 6.33 1.63
N SER A 21 9.46 6.75 0.46
CA SER A 21 8.90 7.88 -0.30
C SER A 21 8.10 7.40 -1.52
N VAL A 22 7.35 8.30 -2.15
CA VAL A 22 6.57 8.00 -3.37
C VAL A 22 7.50 7.56 -4.53
N GLU A 23 8.72 8.09 -4.55
CA GLU A 23 9.71 7.86 -5.62
C GLU A 23 10.47 6.54 -5.42
N SER A 24 10.65 6.11 -4.16
CA SER A 24 11.57 5.03 -3.79
C SER A 24 10.89 3.76 -3.26
N TYR A 25 9.58 3.78 -3.00
CA TYR A 25 8.90 2.66 -2.33
C TYR A 25 9.01 1.32 -3.07
N ARG A 26 9.18 1.34 -4.39
CA ARG A 26 9.33 0.12 -5.21
C ARG A 26 10.65 -0.62 -4.94
N GLY A 27 11.67 0.08 -4.47
CA GLY A 27 12.95 -0.52 -4.06
C GLY A 27 12.91 -1.20 -2.70
N ASP A 28 11.76 -1.13 -1.99
CA ASP A 28 11.65 -1.69 -0.66
C ASP A 28 11.67 -3.23 -0.65
N PRO A 29 12.38 -3.88 0.29
CA PRO A 29 12.35 -5.34 0.41
C PRO A 29 10.96 -5.95 0.66
N LEU A 30 10.01 -5.19 1.23
CA LEU A 30 8.63 -5.64 1.41
C LEU A 30 7.80 -5.54 0.13
N TYR A 31 8.20 -4.67 -0.82
CA TYR A 31 7.39 -4.34 -1.99
C TYR A 31 7.01 -5.59 -2.82
N PRO A 32 7.93 -6.50 -3.21
CA PRO A 32 7.55 -7.68 -3.99
C PRO A 32 6.54 -8.59 -3.30
N ARG A 33 6.59 -8.69 -1.97
CA ARG A 33 5.62 -9.49 -1.19
C ARG A 33 4.25 -8.80 -1.12
N ILE A 34 4.24 -7.47 -1.01
CA ILE A 34 3.02 -6.67 -1.01
C ILE A 34 2.33 -6.79 -2.37
N VAL A 35 3.06 -6.61 -3.48
CA VAL A 35 2.52 -6.75 -4.85
C VAL A 35 1.85 -8.12 -5.03
N ARG A 36 2.57 -9.21 -4.73
CA ARG A 36 2.03 -10.58 -4.86
C ARG A 36 0.74 -10.78 -4.07
N ALA A 37 0.68 -10.27 -2.84
CA ALA A 37 -0.50 -10.40 -2.00
C ALA A 37 -1.67 -9.52 -2.50
N VAL A 38 -1.39 -8.31 -3.00
CA VAL A 38 -2.36 -7.41 -3.63
C VAL A 38 -2.94 -8.02 -4.91
N GLU A 39 -2.10 -8.56 -5.79
CA GLU A 39 -2.53 -9.25 -7.00
C GLU A 39 -3.43 -10.45 -6.67
N ALA A 40 -3.05 -11.26 -5.68
CA ALA A 40 -3.86 -12.38 -5.23
C ALA A 40 -5.23 -11.94 -4.66
N LEU A 41 -5.30 -10.77 -4.00
CA LEU A 41 -6.54 -10.17 -3.50
C LEU A 41 -7.43 -9.69 -4.65
N LEU A 42 -6.86 -9.01 -5.64
CA LEU A 42 -7.57 -8.48 -6.79
C LEU A 42 -7.96 -9.56 -7.81
N ALA A 43 -7.27 -10.70 -7.84
CA ALA A 43 -7.65 -11.85 -8.65
C ALA A 43 -8.96 -12.51 -8.16
N ARG A 44 -9.26 -12.42 -6.85
CA ARG A 44 -10.46 -13.01 -6.22
C ARG A 44 -11.58 -12.02 -5.95
N GLY A 45 -11.36 -10.73 -6.19
CA GLY A 45 -12.31 -9.69 -5.82
C GLY A 45 -11.90 -8.30 -6.31
N LYS A 46 -12.48 -7.26 -5.70
CA LYS A 46 -12.24 -5.86 -6.10
C LYS A 46 -11.69 -5.01 -4.96
N VAL A 47 -11.40 -5.61 -3.80
CA VAL A 47 -11.08 -4.89 -2.57
C VAL A 47 -9.77 -5.40 -2.01
N VAL A 48 -8.91 -4.47 -1.64
CA VAL A 48 -7.68 -4.71 -0.90
C VAL A 48 -7.83 -4.01 0.45
N ALA A 49 -8.06 -4.78 1.50
CA ALA A 49 -8.06 -4.27 2.87
C ALA A 49 -6.71 -4.57 3.55
N PRO A 50 -6.21 -3.67 4.43
CA PRO A 50 -5.00 -3.93 5.19
C PRO A 50 -5.03 -5.25 5.98
N VAL A 51 -6.17 -5.62 6.56
CA VAL A 51 -6.32 -6.89 7.30
C VAL A 51 -6.16 -8.11 6.40
N ASP A 52 -6.70 -8.06 5.17
CA ASP A 52 -6.61 -9.17 4.22
C ASP A 52 -5.20 -9.27 3.63
N LEU A 53 -4.51 -8.13 3.47
CA LEU A 53 -3.10 -8.09 3.09
C LEU A 53 -2.22 -8.75 4.15
N LEU A 54 -2.45 -8.45 5.44
CA LEU A 54 -1.72 -9.07 6.54
C LEU A 54 -1.92 -10.58 6.58
N VAL A 55 -3.15 -11.06 6.32
CA VAL A 55 -3.43 -12.50 6.17
C VAL A 55 -2.70 -13.08 4.95
N GLY A 56 -2.80 -12.43 3.78
CA GLY A 56 -2.15 -12.88 2.55
C GLY A 56 -0.62 -12.91 2.62
N MET A 57 -0.02 -12.13 3.52
CA MET A 57 1.42 -12.13 3.79
C MET A 57 1.83 -13.03 4.96
N SER A 58 0.87 -13.77 5.55
CA SER A 58 1.05 -14.62 6.74
C SER A 58 1.57 -13.86 7.97
N LEU A 59 1.23 -12.58 8.08
CA LEU A 59 1.52 -11.72 9.24
C LEU A 59 0.38 -11.71 10.27
N LEU A 60 -0.81 -12.15 9.85
CA LEU A 60 -1.98 -12.30 10.70
C LEU A 60 -2.62 -13.66 10.43
N ASP A 61 -2.77 -14.46 11.47
CA ASP A 61 -3.47 -15.73 11.40
C ASP A 61 -5.00 -15.49 11.23
N PRO A 62 -5.69 -16.16 10.29
CA PRO A 62 -7.13 -16.00 10.09
C PRO A 62 -7.97 -16.25 11.35
N ALA A 63 -7.60 -17.22 12.19
CA ALA A 63 -8.31 -17.49 13.44
C ALA A 63 -8.13 -16.34 14.44
N LYS A 64 -6.96 -15.70 14.46
CA LYS A 64 -6.72 -14.49 15.28
C LYS A 64 -7.49 -13.28 14.76
N LEU A 65 -7.63 -13.15 13.45
CA LEU A 65 -8.52 -12.15 12.85
C LEU A 65 -9.97 -12.37 13.29
N GLU A 66 -10.47 -13.61 13.27
CA GLU A 66 -11.82 -13.94 13.75
C GLU A 66 -11.99 -13.62 15.24
N ASP A 67 -11.02 -13.98 16.07
CA ASP A 67 -11.06 -13.67 17.51
C ASP A 67 -11.14 -12.16 17.76
N TRP A 68 -10.36 -11.36 17.02
CA TRP A 68 -10.45 -9.90 17.05
C TRP A 68 -11.82 -9.40 16.56
N GLN A 69 -12.33 -9.92 15.43
CA GLN A 69 -13.65 -9.55 14.91
C GLN A 69 -14.79 -9.87 15.90
N ARG A 70 -14.64 -10.93 16.70
CA ARG A 70 -15.59 -11.30 17.77
C ARG A 70 -15.38 -10.53 19.08
N GLY A 71 -14.35 -9.69 19.15
CA GLY A 71 -14.01 -8.88 20.32
C GLY A 71 -13.29 -9.64 21.44
N ARG A 72 -12.73 -10.83 21.16
CA ARG A 72 -11.92 -11.61 22.11
C ARG A 72 -10.50 -11.05 22.25
N VAL A 73 -10.04 -10.33 21.22
CA VAL A 73 -8.78 -9.57 21.23
C VAL A 73 -9.13 -8.09 21.30
N PRO A 74 -8.55 -7.32 22.25
CA PRO A 74 -8.92 -5.91 22.46
C PRO A 74 -8.48 -4.97 21.33
N TYR A 75 -7.39 -5.30 20.62
CA TYR A 75 -6.89 -4.55 19.47
C TYR A 75 -6.07 -5.45 18.54
N LEU A 76 -6.11 -5.20 17.22
CA LEU A 76 -5.55 -6.11 16.21
C LEU A 76 -4.03 -6.28 16.32
N GLU A 77 -3.29 -5.20 16.58
CA GLU A 77 -1.81 -5.23 16.70
C GLU A 77 -1.31 -6.20 17.76
N LYS A 78 -2.15 -6.59 18.74
CA LYS A 78 -1.81 -7.60 19.76
C LYS A 78 -1.50 -8.97 19.15
N VAL A 79 -2.06 -9.28 17.99
CA VAL A 79 -2.01 -10.62 17.37
C VAL A 79 -1.35 -10.60 15.99
N ILE A 80 -0.75 -9.49 15.59
CA ILE A 80 0.06 -9.39 14.36
C ILE A 80 1.49 -9.89 14.65
N GLY A 81 2.02 -10.74 13.77
CA GLY A 81 3.32 -11.39 13.91
C GLY A 81 4.54 -10.54 13.54
N CYS A 82 4.42 -9.21 13.51
CA CYS A 82 5.54 -8.33 13.20
C CYS A 82 5.57 -7.07 14.07
N ASN A 83 6.73 -6.42 14.16
CA ASN A 83 6.87 -5.16 14.89
C ASN A 83 6.14 -4.00 14.20
N LEU A 84 5.85 -2.96 14.99
CA LEU A 84 5.08 -1.78 14.54
C LEU A 84 5.81 -0.99 13.44
N THR A 85 7.14 -0.93 13.46
CA THR A 85 7.93 -0.25 12.42
C THR A 85 7.71 -0.87 11.04
N ARG A 86 7.76 -2.20 10.96
CA ARG A 86 7.50 -2.96 9.73
C ARG A 86 6.06 -2.78 9.26
N LEU A 87 5.12 -2.71 10.20
CA LEU A 87 3.70 -2.56 9.94
C LEU A 87 3.35 -1.18 9.36
N SER A 88 3.85 -0.11 9.99
CA SER A 88 3.72 1.26 9.45
C SER A 88 4.34 1.39 8.06
N ARG A 89 5.50 0.75 7.84
CA ARG A 89 6.17 0.70 6.54
C ARG A 89 5.31 0.00 5.48
N LEU A 90 4.73 -1.15 5.82
CA LEU A 90 3.83 -1.92 4.96
C LEU A 90 2.58 -1.12 4.58
N LEU A 91 1.90 -0.48 5.55
CA LEU A 91 0.71 0.33 5.29
C LEU A 91 1.01 1.51 4.36
N ARG A 92 2.20 2.11 4.48
CA ARG A 92 2.65 3.20 3.61
C ARG A 92 2.94 2.72 2.18
N ILE A 93 3.65 1.61 2.03
CA ILE A 93 3.91 0.98 0.72
C ILE A 93 2.60 0.57 0.04
N LEU A 94 1.67 -0.05 0.78
CA LEU A 94 0.35 -0.41 0.27
C LEU A 94 -0.37 0.82 -0.30
N ARG A 95 -0.36 1.95 0.40
CA ARG A 95 -1.01 3.17 -0.05
C ARG A 95 -0.45 3.66 -1.39
N PHE A 96 0.87 3.71 -1.53
CA PHE A 96 1.51 4.14 -2.79
C PHE A 96 1.23 3.15 -3.92
N HIS A 97 1.32 1.86 -3.64
CA HIS A 97 1.04 0.84 -4.64
C HIS A 97 -0.42 0.87 -5.10
N ALA A 98 -1.38 1.01 -4.17
CA ALA A 98 -2.81 1.10 -4.49
C ALA A 98 -3.13 2.33 -5.34
N HIS A 99 -2.46 3.46 -5.08
CA HIS A 99 -2.55 4.65 -5.92
C HIS A 99 -2.09 4.36 -7.36
N ASP A 100 -0.95 3.69 -7.53
CA ASP A 100 -0.42 3.35 -8.85
C ASP A 100 -1.27 2.33 -9.61
N LEU A 101 -2.09 1.56 -8.90
CA LEU A 101 -3.11 0.67 -9.48
C LEU A 101 -4.46 1.37 -9.75
N ASN A 102 -4.55 2.69 -9.54
CA ASN A 102 -5.79 3.47 -9.64
C ASN A 102 -6.93 2.95 -8.75
N LEU A 103 -6.61 2.38 -7.58
CA LEU A 103 -7.62 1.96 -6.62
C LEU A 103 -8.13 3.17 -5.82
N VAL A 104 -9.43 3.18 -5.56
CA VAL A 104 -10.08 4.26 -4.82
C VAL A 104 -10.08 3.95 -3.32
N PRO A 105 -9.58 4.85 -2.46
CA PRO A 105 -9.63 4.65 -1.01
C PRO A 105 -11.07 4.74 -0.51
N SER A 106 -11.45 3.83 0.39
CA SER A 106 -12.74 3.79 1.06
C SER A 106 -12.56 3.40 2.53
N THR A 107 -13.07 4.22 3.45
CA THR A 107 -12.95 3.95 4.88
C THR A 107 -14.03 2.97 5.33
N THR A 108 -13.62 1.89 6.00
CA THR A 108 -14.54 0.88 6.54
C THR A 108 -14.50 0.86 8.07
N ALA A 109 -15.67 1.01 8.69
CA ALA A 109 -15.79 0.87 10.13
C ALA A 109 -15.88 -0.61 10.53
N TYR A 110 -14.96 -1.05 11.39
CA TYR A 110 -14.96 -2.41 11.93
C TYR A 110 -15.77 -2.44 13.23
N MET A 111 -16.90 -3.15 13.19
CA MET A 111 -17.74 -3.40 14.35
C MET A 111 -17.59 -4.83 14.80
N ARG A 112 -17.65 -5.05 16.12
CA ARG A 112 -17.67 -6.37 16.72
C ARG A 112 -18.80 -7.20 16.09
N ARG A 113 -18.46 -8.40 15.63
CA ARG A 113 -19.39 -9.40 15.12
C ARG A 113 -19.96 -10.22 16.27
N GLY A 114 -21.25 -10.59 16.17
CA GLY A 114 -21.93 -11.48 17.10
C GLY A 114 -22.92 -10.77 18.02
N LYS A 115 -23.33 -11.48 19.09
CA LYS A 115 -24.30 -10.98 20.08
C LYS A 115 -23.62 -10.04 21.08
N GLY A 116 -24.33 -8.98 21.47
CA GLY A 116 -23.85 -7.99 22.44
C GLY A 116 -23.98 -6.56 21.92
N PRO A 117 -23.56 -5.56 22.71
CA PRO A 117 -23.59 -4.17 22.29
C PRO A 117 -22.71 -3.96 21.05
N LYS A 118 -23.17 -3.10 20.14
CA LYS A 118 -22.38 -2.67 18.98
C LYS A 118 -21.15 -1.92 19.48
N GLN A 119 -19.99 -2.54 19.35
CA GLN A 119 -18.71 -1.96 19.76
C GLN A 119 -17.79 -1.83 18.56
N ARG A 120 -17.22 -0.64 18.37
CA ARG A 120 -16.18 -0.42 17.36
C ARG A 120 -14.90 -1.14 17.79
N LEU A 121 -14.34 -1.92 16.87
CA LEU A 121 -13.05 -2.58 17.07
C LEU A 121 -11.93 -1.56 16.89
N ARG A 122 -10.84 -1.78 17.63
CA ARG A 122 -9.62 -0.98 17.56
C ARG A 122 -8.52 -1.78 16.89
N PHE A 123 -7.70 -1.11 16.09
CA PHE A 123 -6.54 -1.74 15.47
C PHE A 123 -5.32 -1.66 16.38
N THR A 124 -5.13 -0.50 17.02
CA THR A 124 -3.94 -0.17 17.79
C THR A 124 -4.20 -0.16 19.29
N LYS A 125 -3.14 -0.37 20.08
CA LYS A 125 -3.20 -0.24 21.54
C LYS A 125 -3.52 1.19 21.98
N THR A 126 -2.95 2.18 21.30
CA THR A 126 -3.07 3.60 21.65
C THR A 126 -4.37 4.22 21.15
N GLY A 127 -4.93 3.70 20.05
CA GLY A 127 -6.09 4.29 19.39
C GLY A 127 -5.75 5.55 18.61
N ASP A 128 -4.50 5.65 18.16
CA ASP A 128 -4.03 6.79 17.37
C ASP A 128 -4.87 6.93 16.09
N GLY A 129 -5.52 8.08 15.91
CA GLY A 129 -6.48 8.28 14.83
C GLY A 129 -5.88 8.06 13.44
N ASN A 130 -4.62 8.44 13.22
CA ASN A 130 -3.95 8.29 11.92
C ASN A 130 -3.69 6.81 11.61
N LEU A 131 -3.28 6.02 12.61
CA LEU A 131 -3.10 4.58 12.46
C LEU A 131 -4.44 3.86 12.28
N GLU A 132 -5.44 4.17 13.11
CA GLU A 132 -6.78 3.58 12.99
C GLU A 132 -7.39 3.86 11.59
N GLU A 133 -7.19 5.06 11.04
CA GLU A 133 -7.57 5.39 9.66
C GLU A 133 -6.77 4.57 8.64
N ALA A 134 -5.46 4.44 8.81
CA ALA A 134 -4.62 3.68 7.90
C ALA A 134 -5.02 2.20 7.80
N TYR A 135 -5.42 1.57 8.91
CA TYR A 135 -5.93 0.20 8.91
C TYR A 135 -7.34 0.07 8.33
N SER A 136 -8.21 1.05 8.57
CA SER A 136 -9.60 1.03 8.10
C SER A 136 -9.75 1.45 6.63
N ARG A 137 -8.70 1.99 6.02
CA ARG A 137 -8.70 2.39 4.61
C ARG A 137 -8.55 1.18 3.70
N HIS A 138 -9.65 0.80 3.07
CA HIS A 138 -9.69 -0.19 2.02
C HIS A 138 -9.42 0.48 0.68
N PHE A 139 -8.90 -0.27 -0.28
CA PHE A 139 -8.65 0.20 -1.63
C PHE A 139 -9.51 -0.63 -2.60
N VAL A 140 -10.37 0.04 -3.35
CA VAL A 140 -11.41 -0.59 -4.15
C VAL A 140 -11.18 -0.31 -5.62
N TRP A 141 -11.25 -1.34 -6.46
CA TRP A 141 -11.25 -1.21 -7.91
C TRP A 141 -12.59 -0.60 -8.38
N PRO A 142 -12.60 0.60 -8.98
CA PRO A 142 -13.84 1.28 -9.37
C PRO A 142 -14.46 0.75 -10.68
N GLY A 143 -13.76 -0.13 -11.41
CA GLY A 143 -14.22 -0.62 -12.70
C GLY A 143 -15.40 -1.59 -12.61
N LYS A 144 -16.20 -1.61 -13.68
CA LYS A 144 -17.37 -2.50 -13.81
C LYS A 144 -16.99 -3.99 -13.86
N GLY A 145 -15.89 -4.32 -14.53
CA GLY A 145 -15.37 -5.69 -14.65
C GLY A 145 -14.38 -6.10 -13.55
N PRO A 146 -13.78 -7.31 -13.69
CA PRO A 146 -12.63 -7.73 -12.88
C PRO A 146 -11.50 -6.69 -12.92
N PHE A 147 -10.66 -6.69 -11.90
CA PHE A 147 -9.47 -5.87 -11.89
C PHE A 147 -8.59 -6.23 -13.10
N HIS A 148 -8.20 -5.22 -13.86
CA HIS A 148 -7.12 -5.30 -14.82
C HIS A 148 -6.04 -4.35 -14.34
N PRO A 149 -4.79 -4.81 -14.22
CA PRO A 149 -3.71 -3.90 -13.90
C PRO A 149 -3.67 -2.80 -14.96
N PRO A 150 -3.41 -1.54 -14.57
CA PRO A 150 -3.13 -0.51 -15.57
C PRO A 150 -2.03 -1.05 -16.47
N ALA A 151 -2.14 -0.83 -17.78
CA ALA A 151 -1.04 -1.11 -18.68
C ALA A 151 0.16 -0.42 -18.05
N SER A 152 1.14 -1.21 -17.59
CA SER A 152 2.39 -0.68 -17.09
C SER A 152 2.79 0.39 -18.09
N ARG A 153 3.21 1.57 -17.60
CA ARG A 153 3.96 2.52 -18.42
C ARG A 153 5.19 1.75 -18.89
N ARG A 154 5.01 0.93 -19.93
CA ARG A 154 6.05 0.16 -20.59
C ARG A 154 7.01 1.23 -21.01
N ASP A 155 8.23 1.05 -20.57
CA ASP A 155 9.41 1.75 -21.02
C ASP A 155 9.16 2.37 -22.39
N GLU A 156 8.98 3.69 -22.40
CA GLU A 156 8.94 4.51 -23.59
C GLU A 156 10.39 4.59 -24.11
N VAL A 157 10.95 3.43 -24.44
CA VAL A 157 12.15 3.28 -25.24
C VAL A 157 11.66 2.64 -26.53
N SER A 158 11.07 3.49 -27.35
CA SER A 158 10.92 3.21 -28.77
C SER A 158 12.33 3.10 -29.36
N GLU A 159 12.93 1.91 -29.29
CA GLU A 159 13.95 1.49 -30.25
C GLU A 159 13.28 1.40 -31.62
N GLY A 160 13.09 2.57 -32.25
CA GLY A 160 12.82 2.70 -33.66
C GLY A 160 14.11 2.46 -34.43
N PHE A 161 14.60 1.22 -34.42
CA PHE A 161 15.57 0.75 -35.40
C PHE A 161 14.82 0.61 -36.74
N GLY A 162 14.72 1.71 -37.48
CA GLY A 162 14.25 1.69 -38.87
C GLY A 162 15.32 1.05 -39.76
N PRO A 163 14.95 0.14 -40.68
CA PRO A 163 15.90 -0.59 -41.50
C PRO A 163 16.68 0.35 -42.43
N GLY A 164 17.98 0.10 -42.53
CA GLY A 164 18.90 0.77 -43.44
C GLY A 164 18.39 0.70 -44.87
N ARG A 165 18.33 1.86 -45.51
CA ARG A 165 18.08 1.94 -46.96
C ARG A 165 19.33 1.46 -47.68
N GLU A 166 19.22 0.26 -48.25
CA GLU A 166 20.13 -0.24 -49.28
C GLU A 166 20.23 0.78 -50.42
N GLY A 167 21.47 1.09 -50.80
CA GLY A 167 21.76 1.94 -51.94
C GLY A 167 21.50 1.20 -53.24
N THR A 168 20.63 1.74 -54.07
CA THR A 168 20.65 1.44 -55.51
C THR A 168 21.72 2.30 -56.15
N SER A 169 22.85 1.67 -56.47
CA SER A 169 23.74 2.11 -57.54
C SER A 169 23.43 1.29 -58.79
N ARG A 170 23.00 1.97 -59.85
CA ARG A 170 23.34 1.82 -61.29
C ARG A 170 22.20 2.25 -62.18
#